data_AF-A0A944LDM8-F1
#
_entry.id   AF-A0A944LDM8-F1
#
_cell.length_a   1.000
_cell.length_b   1.000
_cell.length_c   1.000
_cell.angle_alpha   90.00
_cell.angle_beta   90.00
_cell.angle_gamma   90.00
#
_symmetry.space_group_name_H-M   'P 1'
#
loop_
_entity.id
_entity.type
_entity.pdbx_description
1 polymer ?
#
loop_
_entity_poly.entity_id
_entity_poly.type
_entity_poly.pdbx_seq_one_letter_code
_entity_poly.pdbx_strand_id
1 'polypeptide(L)'
;MNYSGSQSEKAVAAGDLDRSHVGQSVSFQSNDFTVVFGKIAGIARTEAQVYLALEGVGGGTHLKDEYDLPVGQNVYLQLDPLSSAGKTISDAEKIIKEKLDEIKKNLLDREQKADSQ
;
A
#
# COMPACT_ATOMS: atom_id res chain seq x y z
N MET A 1 -8.14 4.08 -22.04
CA MET A 1 -7.57 3.01 -21.18
C MET A 1 -8.06 3.27 -19.75
N ASN A 2 -8.29 2.27 -18.90
CA ASN A 2 -8.70 2.49 -17.50
C ASN A 2 -7.65 1.83 -16.60
N TYR A 3 -6.69 2.59 -16.11
CA TYR A 3 -5.65 2.07 -15.22
C TYR A 3 -6.18 1.94 -13.80
N SER A 4 -6.19 0.70 -13.29
CA SER A 4 -6.73 0.35 -11.97
C SER A 4 -5.64 -0.02 -10.94
N GLY A 5 -4.37 0.28 -11.23
CA GLY A 5 -3.24 -0.17 -10.42
C GLY A 5 -2.98 -1.68 -10.54
N SER A 6 -1.98 -2.13 -9.78
CA SER A 6 -1.59 -3.53 -9.59
C SER A 6 -1.94 -4.02 -8.16
N GLN A 7 -1.87 -5.32 -7.92
CA GLN A 7 -2.18 -5.91 -6.61
C GLN A 7 -1.25 -5.43 -5.47
N SER A 8 -0.07 -4.93 -5.81
CA SER A 8 0.93 -4.43 -4.86
C SER A 8 0.81 -2.92 -4.62
N GLU A 9 -0.21 -2.28 -5.20
CA GLU A 9 -0.44 -0.85 -5.06
C GLU A 9 -1.73 -0.58 -4.28
N LYS A 10 -1.71 0.51 -3.52
CA LYS A 10 -2.89 1.01 -2.81
C LYS A 10 -3.43 2.22 -3.56
N ALA A 11 -4.72 2.16 -3.90
CA ALA A 11 -5.44 3.32 -4.41
C ALA A 11 -5.61 4.37 -3.31
N VAL A 12 -5.24 5.61 -3.61
CA VAL A 12 -5.33 6.78 -2.74
C VAL A 12 -5.82 7.96 -3.58
N ALA A 13 -6.73 8.78 -3.05
CA ALA A 13 -7.14 9.99 -3.75
C ALA A 13 -5.98 10.98 -3.79
N ALA A 14 -5.76 11.68 -4.90
CA ALA A 14 -4.68 12.65 -5.03
C ALA A 14 -4.72 13.70 -3.91
N GLY A 15 -5.93 14.12 -3.50
CA GLY A 15 -6.15 15.05 -2.39
C GLY A 15 -5.63 14.56 -1.04
N ASP A 16 -5.55 13.23 -0.83
CA ASP A 16 -5.06 12.62 0.40
C ASP A 16 -3.53 12.51 0.46
N LEU A 17 -2.84 12.79 -0.65
CA LEU A 17 -1.38 12.83 -0.68
C LEU A 17 -0.84 13.94 0.24
N ASP A 18 0.17 13.61 1.01
CA ASP A 18 0.81 14.52 1.94
C ASP A 18 2.33 14.28 1.98
N ARG A 19 3.02 15.03 2.84
CA ARG A 19 4.49 14.92 2.97
C ARG A 19 5.01 13.51 3.28
N SER A 20 4.21 12.62 3.87
CA SER A 20 4.63 11.25 4.19
C SER A 20 4.75 10.36 2.95
N HIS A 21 4.17 10.79 1.84
CA HIS A 21 4.19 10.10 0.57
C HIS A 21 5.37 10.51 -0.32
N VAL A 22 6.11 11.57 0.04
CA VAL A 22 7.33 11.96 -0.66
C VAL A 22 8.37 10.83 -0.56
N GLY A 23 8.97 10.48 -1.68
CA GLY A 23 9.90 9.37 -1.82
C GLY A 23 9.23 8.02 -2.15
N GLN A 24 7.90 7.92 -2.09
CA GLN A 24 7.19 6.70 -2.49
C GLN A 24 7.04 6.61 -4.02
N SER A 25 7.01 5.38 -4.53
CA SER A 25 6.65 5.11 -5.92
C SER A 25 5.16 5.32 -6.11
N VAL A 26 4.81 6.02 -7.18
CA VAL A 26 3.44 6.34 -7.57
C VAL A 26 3.19 6.00 -9.03
N SER A 27 1.99 5.54 -9.31
CA SER A 27 1.49 5.36 -10.66
C SER A 27 0.10 5.96 -10.80
N PHE A 28 -0.19 6.56 -11.95
CA PHE A 28 -1.50 7.16 -12.22
C PHE A 28 -1.70 7.35 -13.72
N GLN A 29 -2.96 7.45 -14.11
CA GLN A 29 -3.33 7.77 -15.47
C GLN A 29 -3.34 9.29 -15.66
N SER A 30 -2.42 9.83 -16.47
CA SER A 30 -2.34 11.27 -16.74
C SER A 30 -3.35 11.73 -17.80
N ASN A 31 -3.71 10.85 -18.72
CA ASN A 31 -4.75 11.06 -19.74
C ASN A 31 -5.25 9.70 -20.26
N ASP A 32 -6.18 9.68 -21.22
CA ASP A 32 -6.82 8.45 -21.74
C ASP A 32 -5.86 7.39 -22.31
N PHE A 33 -4.63 7.77 -22.62
CA PHE A 33 -3.64 6.96 -23.32
C PHE A 33 -2.29 6.87 -22.59
N THR A 34 -2.11 7.57 -21.46
CA THR A 34 -0.82 7.66 -20.76
C THR A 34 -0.96 7.26 -19.30
N VAL A 35 -0.22 6.24 -18.91
CA VAL A 35 0.04 5.90 -17.51
C VAL A 35 1.45 6.36 -17.16
N VAL A 36 1.55 7.10 -16.06
CA VAL A 36 2.80 7.64 -15.54
C VAL A 36 3.24 6.75 -14.38
N PHE A 37 4.52 6.44 -14.34
CA PHE A 37 5.18 5.75 -13.23
C PHE A 37 6.36 6.60 -12.79
N GLY A 38 6.49 6.85 -11.50
CA GLY A 38 7.58 7.64 -10.98
C GLY A 38 7.69 7.59 -9.47
N LYS A 39 8.61 8.37 -8.94
CA LYS A 39 8.83 8.51 -7.50
C LYS A 39 8.52 9.94 -7.11
N ILE A 40 7.76 10.14 -6.04
CA ILE A 40 7.29 11.47 -5.63
C ILE A 40 8.48 12.28 -5.10
N ALA A 41 8.82 13.37 -5.77
CA ALA A 41 9.83 14.33 -5.30
C ALA A 41 9.20 15.45 -4.46
N GLY A 42 7.96 15.84 -4.77
CA GLY A 42 7.27 16.92 -4.07
C GLY A 42 5.77 16.90 -4.29
N ILE A 43 5.03 17.45 -3.34
CA ILE A 43 3.57 17.56 -3.37
C ILE A 43 3.20 18.98 -2.93
N ALA A 44 2.39 19.66 -3.73
CA ALA A 44 1.67 20.86 -3.31
C ALA A 44 0.17 20.65 -3.53
N ARG A 45 -0.66 21.18 -2.62
CA ARG A 45 -2.12 20.99 -2.66
C ARG A 45 -2.86 22.31 -2.55
N THR A 46 -3.98 22.35 -3.26
CA THR A 46 -5.02 23.36 -3.15
C THR A 46 -6.36 22.66 -2.90
N GLU A 47 -7.44 23.43 -2.72
CA GLU A 47 -8.77 22.86 -2.50
C GLU A 47 -9.29 22.06 -3.70
N ALA A 48 -8.82 22.35 -4.92
CA ALA A 48 -9.31 21.73 -6.16
C ALA A 48 -8.28 20.82 -6.83
N GLN A 49 -6.99 21.04 -6.60
CA GLN A 49 -5.92 20.42 -7.37
C GLN A 49 -4.70 20.06 -6.53
N VAL A 50 -4.00 19.01 -6.95
CA VAL A 50 -2.74 18.54 -6.39
C VAL A 50 -1.66 18.62 -7.46
N TYR A 51 -0.58 19.33 -7.16
CA TYR A 51 0.62 19.45 -7.98
C TYR A 51 1.62 18.40 -7.50
N LEU A 52 1.97 17.48 -8.39
CA LEU A 52 2.86 16.36 -8.10
C LEU A 52 4.15 16.53 -8.91
N ALA A 53 5.27 16.65 -8.21
CA ALA A 53 6.60 16.62 -8.82
C ALA A 53 7.19 15.21 -8.70
N LEU A 54 7.76 14.70 -9.79
CA LEU A 54 8.39 13.38 -9.86
C LEU A 54 9.92 13.47 -9.97
N GLU A 55 10.62 12.52 -9.35
CA GLU A 55 12.08 12.45 -9.34
C GLU A 55 12.62 11.90 -10.67
N GLY A 56 13.50 12.67 -11.33
CA GLY A 56 14.34 12.17 -12.42
C GLY A 56 13.62 11.79 -13.72
N VAL A 57 12.40 12.28 -13.94
CA VAL A 57 11.60 11.96 -15.14
C VAL A 57 11.96 12.87 -16.32
N GLY A 58 12.47 14.07 -16.03
CA GLY A 58 12.91 15.08 -16.97
C GLY A 58 14.36 14.88 -17.38
N GLY A 59 14.58 14.83 -18.69
CA GLY A 59 15.94 14.79 -19.25
C GLY A 59 16.11 14.01 -20.56
N GLY A 60 15.07 13.32 -21.06
CA GLY A 60 15.18 12.61 -22.34
C GLY A 60 13.94 11.89 -22.84
N THR A 61 12.85 11.90 -22.06
CA THR A 61 11.56 11.31 -22.44
C THR A 61 10.53 12.43 -22.58
N HIS A 62 9.48 12.25 -23.38
CA HIS A 62 8.36 13.21 -23.50
C HIS A 62 7.50 13.33 -22.23
N LEU A 63 8.05 12.94 -21.07
CA LEU A 63 7.38 12.97 -19.78
C LEU A 63 7.63 14.31 -19.10
N LYS A 64 6.67 14.71 -18.27
CA LYS A 64 6.75 15.93 -17.47
C LYS A 64 7.35 15.60 -16.11
N ASP A 65 8.04 16.56 -15.53
CA ASP A 65 8.47 16.49 -14.14
C ASP A 65 7.33 16.81 -13.17
N GLU A 66 6.32 17.55 -13.65
CA GLU A 66 5.21 18.05 -12.85
C GLU A 66 3.88 17.69 -13.47
N TYR A 67 2.93 17.29 -12.62
CA TYR A 67 1.59 16.88 -13.00
C TYR A 67 0.54 17.52 -12.11
N ASP A 68 -0.54 17.97 -12.75
CA ASP A 68 -1.68 18.56 -12.07
C ASP A 68 -2.81 17.53 -12.02
N LEU A 69 -3.16 17.10 -10.80
CA LEU A 69 -4.15 16.05 -10.58
C LEU A 69 -5.38 16.65 -9.87
N PRO A 70 -6.61 16.38 -10.35
CA PRO A 70 -7.82 16.67 -9.60
C PRO A 70 -7.79 15.96 -8.24
N VAL A 71 -8.25 16.62 -7.17
CA VAL A 71 -8.22 16.05 -5.81
C VAL A 71 -8.91 14.69 -5.67
N GLY A 72 -9.96 14.45 -6.47
CA GLY A 72 -10.70 13.18 -6.47
C GLY A 72 -10.11 12.10 -7.39
N GLN A 73 -9.04 12.39 -8.14
CA GLN A 73 -8.41 11.39 -8.99
C GLN A 73 -7.66 10.36 -8.14
N ASN A 74 -7.87 9.07 -8.43
CA ASN A 74 -7.08 8.01 -7.80
C ASN A 74 -5.67 7.97 -8.36
N VAL A 75 -4.70 7.95 -7.46
CA VAL A 75 -3.32 7.56 -7.68
C VAL A 75 -3.06 6.24 -6.96
N TYR A 76 -2.03 5.52 -7.39
CA TYR A 76 -1.69 4.22 -6.86
C TYR A 76 -0.28 4.28 -6.27
N LEU A 77 -0.18 4.07 -4.97
CA LEU A 77 1.10 4.08 -4.26
C LEU A 77 1.58 2.66 -4.05
N GLN A 78 2.85 2.39 -4.33
CA GLN A 78 3.40 1.08 -4.00
C GLN A 78 3.40 0.88 -2.49
N LEU A 79 2.87 -0.26 -2.07
CA LEU A 79 2.99 -0.69 -0.68
C LEU A 79 4.46 -0.97 -0.39
N ASP A 80 5.00 -0.35 0.66
CA ASP A 80 6.33 -0.70 1.15
C ASP A 80 6.33 -2.20 1.49
N PRO A 81 7.20 -3.02 0.86
CA PRO A 81 7.25 -4.46 1.12
C PRO A 81 7.53 -4.79 2.60
N LEU A 82 8.17 -3.88 3.34
CA LEU A 82 8.36 -4.03 4.79
C LEU A 82 7.06 -3.79 5.56
N SER A 83 6.23 -2.85 5.11
CA SER A 83 4.93 -2.59 5.73
C SER A 83 3.91 -3.70 5.49
N SER A 84 4.02 -4.45 4.38
CA SER A 84 3.17 -5.62 4.13
C SER A 84 3.67 -6.88 4.86
N ALA A 85 4.98 -7.05 5.00
CA ALA A 85 5.59 -8.15 5.77
C ALA A 85 5.25 -8.08 7.27
N GLY A 86 5.11 -6.88 7.85
CA GLY A 86 4.70 -6.74 9.26
C GLY A 86 3.31 -7.30 9.57
N LYS A 87 2.39 -7.27 8.59
CA LYS A 87 1.05 -7.84 8.74
C LYS A 87 1.06 -9.36 8.69
N THR A 88 1.81 -9.95 7.76
CA THR A 88 1.88 -11.42 7.61
C THR A 88 2.54 -12.10 8.81
N ILE A 89 3.53 -11.47 9.43
CA ILE A 89 4.17 -12.00 10.66
C ILE A 89 3.19 -11.96 11.83
N SER A 90 2.45 -10.85 12.00
CA SER A 90 1.46 -10.71 13.09
C SER A 90 0.32 -11.73 12.97
N ASP A 91 -0.14 -12.01 11.74
CA ASP A 91 -1.16 -13.02 11.49
C ASP A 91 -0.63 -14.44 11.74
N ALA A 92 0.63 -14.72 11.40
CA ALA A 92 1.28 -16.00 11.67
C ALA A 92 1.44 -16.25 13.18
N GLU A 93 1.81 -15.25 13.97
CA GLU A 93 1.90 -15.35 15.43
C GLU A 93 0.56 -15.69 16.09
N LYS A 94 -0.53 -15.09 15.59
CA LYS A 94 -1.88 -15.34 16.09
C LYS A 94 -2.32 -16.79 15.85
N ILE A 95 -2.08 -17.32 14.64
CA ILE A 95 -2.40 -18.70 14.27
C ILE A 95 -1.59 -19.71 15.11
N ILE A 96 -0.30 -19.42 15.33
CA ILE A 96 0.56 -20.29 16.17
C ILE A 96 0.04 -20.32 17.61
N LYS A 97 -0.36 -19.17 18.16
CA LYS A 97 -0.91 -19.07 19.51
C LYS A 97 -2.24 -19.84 19.65
N GLU A 98 -3.15 -19.71 18.71
CA GLU A 98 -4.42 -20.46 18.70
C GLU A 98 -4.19 -21.97 18.66
N LYS A 99 -3.24 -22.45 17.84
CA LYS A 99 -2.90 -23.88 17.79
C LYS A 99 -2.24 -24.38 19.08
N LEU A 100 -1.39 -23.58 19.71
CA LEU A 100 -0.79 -23.93 21.01
C LEU A 100 -1.85 -24.04 22.11
N ASP A 101 -2.82 -23.11 22.14
CA ASP A 101 -3.92 -23.15 23.11
C ASP A 101 -4.85 -24.36 22.87
N GLU A 102 -5.14 -24.71 21.62
CA GLU A 102 -5.89 -25.94 21.28
C GLU A 102 -5.16 -27.21 21.73
N ILE A 103 -3.85 -27.31 21.48
CA ILE A 103 -3.04 -28.47 21.91
C ILE A 103 -3.04 -28.58 23.43
N LYS A 104 -2.86 -27.46 24.13
CA LYS A 104 -2.85 -27.43 25.60
C LYS A 104 -4.19 -27.84 26.19
N LYS A 105 -5.30 -27.37 25.60
CA LYS A 105 -6.66 -27.77 25.99
C LYS A 105 -6.91 -29.26 25.76
N ASN A 106 -6.53 -29.79 24.60
CA ASN A 106 -6.66 -31.21 24.28
C ASN A 106 -5.81 -32.10 25.20
N LEU A 107 -4.65 -31.62 25.67
CA LEU A 107 -3.82 -32.35 26.62
C LEU A 107 -4.47 -32.42 28.00
N LEU A 108 -4.97 -31.29 28.51
CA LEU A 108 -5.70 -31.19 29.77
C LEU A 108 -6.98 -32.06 29.80
N ASP A 109 -7.75 -32.06 28.71
CA ASP A 109 -8.94 -32.91 28.56
C ASP A 109 -8.57 -34.41 28.53
N ARG A 110 -7.36 -34.76 28.08
CA ARG A 110 -6.86 -36.14 28.07
C ARG A 110 -6.40 -36.59 29.46
N GLU A 111 -5.74 -35.73 30.22
CA GLU A 111 -5.33 -36.00 31.60
C GLU A 111 -6.53 -36.16 32.53
N GLN A 112 -7.57 -35.32 32.40
CA GLN A 112 -8.80 -35.45 33.20
C GLN A 112 -9.60 -36.73 32.92
N LYS A 113 -9.52 -37.28 31.69
CA LYS A 113 -10.14 -38.58 31.36
C LYS A 113 -9.33 -39.78 31.84
N ALA A 114 -8.02 -39.62 32.07
CA ALA A 114 -7.16 -40.69 32.57
C ALA A 114 -7.34 -40.93 34.08
N ASP A 115 -7.68 -39.88 34.85
CA ASP A 115 -7.93 -39.97 36.30
C ASP A 115 -9.36 -40.42 36.69
N SER A 116 -10.23 -40.71 35.70
CA SER A 116 -11.63 -41.11 35.93
C SER A 116 -11.88 -42.62 35.78
N GLN A 117 -10.85 -43.48 35.81
CA GLN A 117 -10.99 -44.95 35.78
C GLN A 117 -10.42 -45.62 37.03
#